data_AF-A0A8J2EZI0-F1
#
_entry.id   AF-A0A8J2EZI0-F1
#
_cell.length_a   1.000
_cell.length_b   1.000
_cell.length_c   1.000
_cell.angle_alpha   90.00
_cell.angle_beta   90.00
_cell.angle_gamma   90.00
#
_symmetry.space_group_name_H-M   'P 1'
#
loop_
_entity.id
_entity.type
_entity.pdbx_description
1 polymer ?
#
loop_
_entity_poly.entity_id
_entity_poly.type
_entity_poly.pdbx_seq_one_letter_code
_entity_poly.pdbx_strand_id
1 'polypeptide(L)'
;MPAQKSSPEVQEVEDFFAPAPTGKQASLQDAFTKFRDSKIKEAQERKKKGLDTKKQRTQAQKDALRQKWIDALKKYIGVPYAKRYVEEGSDEWNKGVFLDCCALLRQASADLESEWGWKLGRWNQTYQYALCSKQVEEKDMKPGDLIFYEATYHDHWRKAQHWNITHIEVYLGPGKQTIGSRWKQHVAFHDTYELGTDDFPSKLWKVHKFHFMSLEPWLESFTLPEFTIAEAYEKFPVMPPPSNHKSIFFVPETEVEGGEEDETSKK
;
A
#
# COMPACT_ATOMS: atom_id res chain seq x y z
N MET A 1 -62.68 -47.69 8.48
CA MET A 1 -61.56 -48.61 8.76
C MET A 1 -60.47 -47.84 9.48
N PRO A 2 -60.23 -48.10 10.77
CA PRO A 2 -59.15 -47.48 11.54
C PRO A 2 -57.90 -48.38 11.53
N ALA A 3 -56.73 -47.82 11.25
CA ALA A 3 -55.45 -48.51 11.40
C ALA A 3 -54.67 -47.89 12.57
N GLN A 4 -54.13 -48.79 13.39
CA GLN A 4 -53.64 -48.59 14.74
C GLN A 4 -52.25 -47.94 14.81
N LYS A 5 -52.03 -47.22 15.91
CA LYS A 5 -50.74 -46.68 16.36
C LYS A 5 -49.80 -47.82 16.77
N SER A 6 -48.57 -47.79 16.29
CA SER A 6 -47.45 -48.57 16.83
C SER A 6 -46.45 -47.63 17.50
N SER A 7 -46.24 -47.80 18.81
CA SER A 7 -45.20 -47.14 19.60
C SER A 7 -43.80 -47.64 19.20
N PRO A 8 -42.75 -46.80 19.27
CA PRO A 8 -41.38 -47.26 19.14
C PRO A 8 -40.82 -47.75 20.48
N GLU A 9 -40.10 -48.85 20.37
CA GLU A 9 -39.37 -49.60 21.39
C GLU A 9 -38.10 -48.83 21.81
N VAL A 10 -37.89 -48.69 23.12
CA VAL A 10 -36.70 -48.06 23.72
C VAL A 10 -35.62 -49.14 23.80
N GLN A 11 -34.50 -48.95 23.09
CA GLN A 11 -33.29 -49.75 23.28
C GLN A 11 -32.28 -48.97 24.11
N GLU A 12 -31.81 -49.64 25.15
CA GLU A 12 -30.88 -49.18 26.18
C GLU A 12 -29.50 -48.83 25.59
N VAL A 13 -28.94 -47.73 26.08
CA VAL A 13 -27.57 -47.29 25.82
C VAL A 13 -26.67 -47.87 26.92
N GLU A 14 -25.98 -48.96 26.63
CA GLU A 14 -24.81 -49.39 27.40
C GLU A 14 -23.55 -49.32 26.52
N ASP A 15 -22.43 -49.00 27.19
CA ASP A 15 -21.04 -49.06 26.75
C ASP A 15 -20.44 -47.87 25.97
N PHE A 16 -20.26 -46.75 26.67
CA PHE A 16 -19.42 -45.61 26.24
C PHE A 16 -18.06 -45.50 26.98
N PHE A 17 -17.65 -46.50 27.77
CA PHE A 17 -16.36 -46.45 28.49
C PHE A 17 -15.46 -47.66 28.18
N ALA A 18 -14.89 -47.68 26.98
CA ALA A 18 -13.64 -48.40 26.73
C ALA A 18 -12.45 -47.46 27.03
N PRO A 19 -11.47 -47.85 27.88
CA PRO A 19 -10.30 -47.02 28.16
C PRO A 19 -9.38 -46.92 26.92
N ALA A 20 -8.99 -45.69 26.59
CA ALA A 20 -8.17 -45.35 25.44
C ALA A 20 -6.74 -45.95 25.51
N PRO A 21 -6.11 -46.28 24.37
CA PRO A 21 -4.77 -46.84 24.31
C PRO A 21 -3.71 -45.84 24.82
N THR A 22 -2.84 -46.32 25.70
CA THR A 22 -1.69 -45.63 26.31
C THR A 22 -0.54 -45.42 25.32
N GLY A 23 -0.78 -44.64 24.27
CA GLY A 23 0.29 -44.03 23.48
C GLY A 23 0.74 -42.74 24.16
N LYS A 24 2.04 -42.56 24.44
CA LYS A 24 2.61 -41.28 24.92
C LYS A 24 2.08 -40.14 24.06
N GLN A 25 1.10 -39.40 24.59
CA GLN A 25 0.56 -38.22 23.93
C GLN A 25 1.73 -37.25 23.77
N ALA A 26 2.10 -36.98 22.51
CA ALA A 26 3.10 -35.97 22.22
C ALA A 26 2.71 -34.69 22.95
N SER A 27 3.67 -34.09 23.65
CA SER A 27 3.37 -32.92 24.46
C SER A 27 2.82 -31.82 23.55
N LEU A 28 1.92 -30.99 24.07
CA LEU A 28 1.40 -29.83 23.33
C LEU A 28 2.54 -28.94 22.82
N GLN A 29 3.65 -28.90 23.56
CA GLN A 29 4.89 -28.21 23.21
C GLN A 29 5.58 -28.84 21.99
N ASP A 30 5.60 -30.18 21.87
CA ASP A 30 6.15 -30.89 20.71
C ASP A 30 5.26 -30.72 19.48
N ALA A 31 3.94 -30.74 19.66
CA ALA A 31 2.99 -30.47 18.59
C ALA A 31 3.13 -29.02 18.09
N PHE A 32 3.32 -28.06 19.02
CA PHE A 32 3.53 -26.66 18.69
C PHE A 32 4.86 -26.42 17.98
N THR A 33 5.95 -27.07 18.42
CA THR A 33 7.26 -26.95 17.76
C THR A 33 7.21 -27.52 16.35
N LYS A 34 6.58 -28.69 16.17
CA LYS A 34 6.36 -29.28 14.83
C LYS A 34 5.51 -28.37 13.93
N PHE A 35 4.47 -27.75 14.47
CA PHE A 35 3.63 -26.81 13.73
C PHE A 35 4.41 -25.53 13.35
N ARG A 36 5.16 -24.95 14.29
CA ARG A 36 6.01 -23.78 14.06
C ARG A 36 7.05 -24.06 12.98
N ASP A 37 7.75 -25.18 13.09
CA ASP A 37 8.80 -25.56 12.14
C ASP A 37 8.21 -25.91 10.77
N SER A 38 7.02 -26.51 10.73
CA SER A 38 6.24 -26.69 9.50
C SER A 38 5.84 -25.36 8.87
N LYS A 39 5.41 -24.36 9.66
CA LYS A 39 5.08 -23.01 9.16
C LYS A 39 6.29 -22.23 8.68
N ILE A 40 7.44 -22.36 9.35
CA ILE A 40 8.70 -21.78 8.90
C ILE A 40 9.14 -22.43 7.59
N LYS A 41 9.06 -23.76 7.47
CA LYS A 41 9.34 -24.46 6.21
C LYS A 41 8.37 -24.05 5.10
N GLU A 42 7.07 -23.95 5.37
CA GLU A 42 6.07 -23.49 4.40
C GLU A 42 6.37 -22.06 3.93
N ALA A 43 6.76 -21.16 4.84
CA ALA A 43 7.16 -19.79 4.50
C ALA A 43 8.47 -19.74 3.69
N GLN A 44 9.45 -20.59 4.02
CA GLN A 44 10.69 -20.73 3.26
C GLN A 44 10.43 -21.33 1.87
N GLU A 45 9.53 -22.30 1.76
CA GLU A 45 9.10 -22.89 0.50
C GLU A 45 8.29 -21.90 -0.35
N ARG A 46 7.46 -21.04 0.26
CA ARG A 46 6.79 -19.92 -0.43
C ARG A 46 7.79 -18.88 -0.91
N LYS A 47 8.82 -18.56 -0.12
CA LYS A 47 9.93 -17.69 -0.55
C LYS A 47 10.71 -18.31 -1.71
N LYS A 48 11.01 -19.62 -1.65
CA LYS A 48 11.68 -20.37 -2.73
C LYS A 48 10.82 -20.47 -3.99
N LYS A 49 9.52 -20.73 -3.87
CA LYS A 49 8.55 -20.71 -4.99
C LYS A 49 8.35 -19.30 -5.57
N GLY A 50 8.44 -18.25 -4.74
CA GLY A 50 8.46 -16.85 -5.17
C GLY A 50 9.77 -16.41 -5.83
N LEU A 51 10.87 -17.12 -5.56
CA LEU A 51 12.15 -16.96 -6.24
C LEU A 51 12.17 -17.68 -7.61
N ASP A 52 11.36 -18.73 -7.79
CA ASP A 52 11.37 -19.60 -8.99
C ASP A 52 10.64 -19.06 -10.22
N THR A 53 9.99 -17.88 -10.18
CA THR A 53 9.57 -17.19 -11.41
C THR A 53 9.47 -15.68 -11.20
N LYS A 54 10.61 -14.99 -11.18
CA LYS A 54 10.65 -13.56 -11.58
C LYS A 54 10.34 -13.47 -13.08
N LYS A 55 9.08 -13.71 -13.47
CA LYS A 55 8.60 -13.37 -14.81
C LYS A 55 8.72 -11.85 -14.94
N GLN A 56 9.81 -11.38 -15.53
CA GLN A 56 9.90 -10.01 -15.95
C GLN A 56 8.95 -9.78 -17.13
N ARG A 57 8.29 -8.63 -17.15
CA ARG A 57 7.46 -8.25 -18.30
C ARG A 57 8.35 -8.04 -19.53
N THR A 58 7.87 -8.49 -20.69
CA THR A 58 8.51 -8.13 -21.96
C THR A 58 8.35 -6.62 -22.21
N GLN A 59 9.19 -6.03 -23.07
CA GLN A 59 9.08 -4.60 -23.36
C GLN A 59 7.69 -4.22 -23.89
N ALA A 60 7.12 -5.03 -24.78
CA ALA A 60 5.76 -4.81 -25.29
C ALA A 60 4.68 -4.85 -24.19
N GLN A 61 4.83 -5.72 -23.19
CA GLN A 61 3.92 -5.76 -22.04
C GLN A 61 4.06 -4.52 -21.17
N LYS A 62 5.29 -4.04 -20.95
CA LYS A 62 5.56 -2.81 -20.20
C LYS A 62 4.97 -1.58 -20.89
N ASP A 63 5.17 -1.47 -22.21
CA ASP A 63 4.65 -0.36 -23.00
C ASP A 63 3.11 -0.37 -23.04
N ALA A 64 2.50 -1.55 -23.19
CA ALA A 64 1.05 -1.70 -23.14
C ALA A 64 0.48 -1.31 -21.77
N LEU A 65 1.11 -1.74 -20.67
CA LEU A 65 0.68 -1.41 -19.30
C LEU A 65 0.86 0.08 -19.01
N ARG A 66 1.99 0.67 -19.43
CA ARG A 66 2.24 2.12 -19.36
C ARG A 66 1.14 2.90 -20.07
N GLN A 67 0.78 2.51 -21.29
CA GLN A 67 -0.29 3.16 -22.04
C GLN A 67 -1.65 3.02 -21.34
N LYS A 68 -2.00 1.82 -20.88
CA LYS A 68 -3.24 1.59 -20.11
C LYS A 68 -3.31 2.43 -18.85
N TRP A 69 -2.20 2.60 -18.14
CA TRP A 69 -2.14 3.41 -16.93
C TRP A 69 -2.31 4.90 -17.23
N ILE A 70 -1.68 5.39 -18.31
CA ILE A 70 -1.92 6.76 -18.80
C ILE A 70 -3.40 6.95 -19.16
N ASP A 71 -4.00 5.99 -19.85
CA ASP A 71 -5.43 6.06 -20.21
C ASP A 71 -6.35 5.95 -18.99
N ALA A 72 -5.94 5.22 -17.94
CA ALA A 72 -6.63 5.20 -16.66
C ALA A 72 -6.59 6.58 -15.98
N LEU A 73 -5.44 7.28 -15.98
CA LEU A 73 -5.33 8.65 -15.46
C LEU A 73 -6.29 9.60 -16.18
N LYS A 74 -6.41 9.49 -17.51
CA LYS A 74 -7.30 10.34 -18.31
C LYS A 74 -8.79 10.21 -17.95
N LYS A 75 -9.23 9.06 -17.43
CA LYS A 75 -10.63 8.87 -16.98
C LYS A 75 -11.01 9.80 -15.84
N TYR A 76 -10.03 10.28 -15.09
CA TYR A 76 -10.22 11.13 -13.92
C TYR A 76 -10.16 12.62 -14.25
N ILE A 77 -10.00 13.02 -15.51
CA ILE A 77 -10.06 14.43 -15.91
C ILE A 77 -11.39 15.05 -15.45
N GLY A 78 -11.30 16.23 -14.83
CA GLY A 78 -12.45 16.92 -14.25
C GLY A 78 -12.83 16.44 -12.84
N VAL A 79 -12.07 15.53 -12.22
CA VAL A 79 -12.27 15.19 -10.81
C VAL A 79 -11.66 16.26 -9.90
N PRO A 80 -12.40 16.79 -8.91
CA PRO A 80 -11.91 17.83 -8.01
C PRO A 80 -10.82 17.34 -7.06
N TYR A 81 -9.90 18.24 -6.69
CA TYR A 81 -8.77 17.93 -5.79
C TYR A 81 -9.20 17.46 -4.39
N ALA A 82 -10.16 18.16 -3.77
CA ALA A 82 -10.65 17.82 -2.43
C ALA A 82 -12.07 18.33 -2.22
N LYS A 83 -12.82 17.62 -1.36
CA LYS A 83 -14.20 17.94 -1.02
C LYS A 83 -14.40 19.41 -0.64
N ARG A 84 -13.55 19.96 0.22
CA ARG A 84 -13.60 21.36 0.69
C ARG A 84 -13.48 22.45 -0.39
N TYR A 85 -13.16 22.08 -1.63
CA TYR A 85 -13.04 23.03 -2.75
C TYR A 85 -14.23 22.97 -3.70
N VAL A 86 -15.21 22.12 -3.41
CA VAL A 86 -16.42 21.92 -4.20
C VAL A 86 -17.59 22.47 -3.42
N GLU A 87 -18.53 23.11 -4.12
CA GLU A 87 -19.75 23.65 -3.51
C GLU A 87 -20.65 22.52 -3.02
N GLU A 88 -21.13 22.65 -1.78
CA GLU A 88 -22.01 21.66 -1.15
C GLU A 88 -23.32 21.53 -1.93
N GLY A 89 -23.70 20.30 -2.26
CA GLY A 89 -24.91 20.00 -3.03
C GLY A 89 -24.74 19.99 -4.56
N SER A 90 -23.58 20.42 -5.08
CA SER A 90 -23.26 20.27 -6.51
C SER A 90 -23.16 18.81 -6.94
N ASP A 91 -23.29 18.54 -8.25
CA ASP A 91 -23.12 17.18 -8.80
C ASP A 91 -21.76 16.57 -8.47
N GLU A 92 -20.69 17.39 -8.49
CA GLU A 92 -19.34 16.96 -8.13
C GLU A 92 -19.22 16.60 -6.64
N TRP A 93 -19.90 17.34 -5.78
CA TRP A 93 -19.96 17.04 -4.35
C TRP A 93 -20.65 15.70 -4.09
N ASN A 94 -21.76 15.46 -4.79
CA ASN A 94 -22.58 14.27 -4.66
C ASN A 94 -21.89 13.01 -5.22
N LYS A 95 -21.03 13.15 -6.24
CA LYS A 95 -20.19 12.04 -6.75
C LYS A 95 -19.25 11.48 -5.70
N GLY A 96 -18.82 12.30 -4.73
CA GLY A 96 -18.02 11.84 -3.59
C GLY A 96 -16.58 11.40 -3.90
N VAL A 97 -16.11 11.60 -5.14
CA VAL A 97 -14.75 11.26 -5.56
C VAL A 97 -13.89 12.52 -5.62
N PHE A 98 -12.79 12.51 -4.90
CA PHE A 98 -11.84 13.61 -4.86
C PHE A 98 -10.42 13.06 -4.92
N LEU A 99 -9.59 13.62 -5.79
CA LEU A 99 -8.27 13.11 -6.06
C LEU A 99 -7.25 14.23 -5.97
N ASP A 100 -6.45 14.22 -4.91
CA ASP A 100 -5.20 14.98 -4.85
C ASP A 100 -4.12 14.38 -5.77
N CYS A 101 -2.94 15.01 -5.82
CA CYS A 101 -1.86 14.59 -6.71
C CYS A 101 -1.43 13.13 -6.51
N CYS A 102 -1.25 12.68 -5.27
CA CYS A 102 -0.84 11.30 -4.99
C CYS A 102 -2.01 10.31 -5.03
N ALA A 103 -3.22 10.75 -4.72
CA ALA A 103 -4.45 9.98 -4.78
C ALA A 103 -4.82 9.62 -6.22
N LEU A 104 -4.62 10.54 -7.17
CA LEU A 104 -4.81 10.26 -8.60
C LEU A 104 -3.98 9.05 -9.04
N LEU A 105 -2.69 9.03 -8.71
CA LEU A 105 -1.80 7.92 -9.07
C LEU A 105 -2.20 6.62 -8.37
N ARG A 106 -2.53 6.69 -7.07
CA ARG A 106 -3.04 5.52 -6.33
C ARG A 106 -4.30 4.95 -6.96
N GLN A 107 -5.25 5.80 -7.33
CA GLN A 107 -6.51 5.37 -7.91
C GLN A 107 -6.29 4.74 -9.29
N ALA A 108 -5.54 5.41 -10.18
CA ALA A 108 -5.25 4.89 -11.51
C ALA A 108 -4.43 3.59 -11.46
N SER A 109 -3.53 3.43 -10.49
CA SER A 109 -2.82 2.16 -10.27
C SER A 109 -3.73 1.08 -9.68
N ALA A 110 -4.64 1.44 -8.76
CA ALA A 110 -5.59 0.49 -8.17
C ALA A 110 -6.59 -0.07 -9.21
N ASP A 111 -7.03 0.75 -10.15
CA ASP A 111 -7.89 0.32 -11.27
C ASP A 111 -7.24 -0.78 -12.14
N LEU A 112 -5.91 -0.86 -12.12
CA LEU A 112 -5.10 -1.81 -12.88
C LEU A 112 -4.39 -2.83 -11.96
N GLU A 113 -4.81 -2.98 -10.70
CA GLU A 113 -4.13 -3.83 -9.68
C GLU A 113 -3.89 -5.26 -10.18
N SER A 114 -4.83 -5.84 -10.91
CA SER A 114 -4.70 -7.18 -11.51
C SER A 114 -3.63 -7.26 -12.60
N GLU A 115 -3.36 -6.16 -13.30
CA GLU A 115 -2.33 -6.09 -14.35
C GLU A 115 -0.94 -5.78 -13.76
N TRP A 116 -0.88 -4.98 -12.70
CA TRP A 116 0.34 -4.70 -11.95
C TRP A 116 0.85 -5.93 -11.19
N GLY A 117 -0.04 -6.76 -10.65
CA GLY A 117 0.32 -7.87 -9.78
C GLY A 117 0.71 -7.44 -8.36
N TRP A 118 0.67 -6.14 -8.09
CA TRP A 118 0.96 -5.52 -6.80
C TRP A 118 0.04 -4.33 -6.57
N LYS A 119 -0.03 -3.88 -5.31
CA LYS A 119 -0.90 -2.77 -4.88
C LYS A 119 -0.09 -1.63 -4.31
N LEU A 120 -0.32 -0.42 -4.80
CA LEU A 120 0.29 0.78 -4.23
C LEU A 120 -0.30 1.06 -2.84
N GLY A 121 0.57 1.35 -1.86
CA GLY A 121 0.17 1.68 -0.50
C GLY A 121 -0.65 2.97 -0.39
N ARG A 122 -1.28 3.19 0.77
CA ARG A 122 -2.14 4.37 1.04
C ARG A 122 -1.38 5.66 1.36
N TRP A 123 -0.05 5.64 1.28
CA TRP A 123 0.82 6.73 1.69
C TRP A 123 0.95 7.80 0.60
N ASN A 124 1.53 8.94 0.96
CA ASN A 124 1.56 10.18 0.16
C ASN A 124 2.60 10.16 -1.00
N GLN A 125 2.81 11.31 -1.64
CA GLN A 125 3.78 11.48 -2.73
C GLN A 125 5.21 11.13 -2.32
N THR A 126 5.59 11.30 -1.05
CA THR A 126 6.94 10.97 -0.58
C THR A 126 7.17 9.46 -0.57
N TYR A 127 6.15 8.67 -0.25
CA TYR A 127 6.18 7.21 -0.40
C TYR A 127 6.32 6.79 -1.86
N GLN A 128 5.57 7.43 -2.76
CA GLN A 128 5.67 7.14 -4.20
C GLN A 128 7.06 7.48 -4.74
N TYR A 129 7.65 8.59 -4.27
CA TYR A 129 9.03 8.97 -4.59
C TYR A 129 10.03 7.92 -4.12
N ALA A 130 9.88 7.43 -2.89
CA ALA A 130 10.74 6.40 -2.33
C ALA A 130 10.64 5.05 -3.06
N LEU A 131 9.58 4.80 -3.84
CA LEU A 131 9.43 3.59 -4.66
C LEU A 131 10.01 3.74 -6.07
N CYS A 132 10.51 4.93 -6.42
CA CYS A 132 11.13 5.18 -7.71
C CYS A 132 12.65 5.06 -7.58
N SER A 133 13.23 4.05 -8.23
CA SER A 133 14.68 3.77 -8.15
C SER A 133 15.51 4.45 -9.21
N LYS A 134 14.87 4.82 -10.32
CA LYS A 134 15.55 5.27 -11.52
C LYS A 134 15.25 6.73 -11.78
N GLN A 135 16.19 7.59 -11.41
CA GLN A 135 16.20 8.98 -11.86
C GLN A 135 16.63 9.03 -13.33
N VAL A 136 16.00 9.92 -14.10
CA VAL A 136 16.30 10.16 -15.51
C VAL A 136 16.53 11.65 -15.76
N GLU A 137 17.16 11.99 -16.87
CA GLU A 137 17.24 13.39 -17.31
C GLU A 137 15.93 13.78 -18.03
N GLU A 138 15.62 15.08 -18.04
CA GLU A 138 14.40 15.60 -18.68
C GLU A 138 14.26 15.15 -20.14
N LYS A 139 15.37 15.15 -20.90
CA LYS A 139 15.42 14.74 -22.31
C LYS A 139 15.10 13.26 -22.54
N ASP A 140 15.28 12.43 -21.51
CA ASP A 140 15.13 10.97 -21.60
C ASP A 140 13.78 10.49 -21.03
N MET A 141 12.95 11.44 -20.58
CA MET A 141 11.61 11.17 -20.06
C MET A 141 10.70 10.56 -21.12
N LYS A 142 9.95 9.54 -20.71
CA LYS A 142 8.92 8.90 -21.53
C LYS A 142 7.54 9.21 -20.98
N PRO A 143 6.49 9.28 -21.83
CA PRO A 143 5.12 9.40 -21.35
C PRO A 143 4.81 8.35 -20.26
N GLY A 144 4.21 8.79 -19.17
CA GLY A 144 3.97 7.98 -17.97
C GLY A 144 5.07 8.06 -16.91
N ASP A 145 6.24 8.62 -17.22
CA ASP A 145 7.24 8.87 -16.17
C ASP A 145 6.76 9.96 -15.20
N LEU A 146 7.34 9.98 -14.00
CA LEU A 146 6.86 10.78 -12.87
C LEU A 146 7.75 11.99 -12.65
N ILE A 147 7.14 13.12 -12.32
CA ILE A 147 7.83 14.36 -11.97
C ILE A 147 7.48 14.69 -10.52
N PHE A 148 8.47 14.65 -9.64
CA PHE A 148 8.32 15.02 -8.24
C PHE A 148 8.89 16.41 -7.98
N TYR A 149 8.19 17.17 -7.14
CA TYR A 149 8.52 18.56 -6.86
C TYR A 149 9.11 18.69 -5.47
N GLU A 150 10.40 18.99 -5.41
CA GLU A 150 11.07 19.39 -4.18
C GLU A 150 10.87 20.88 -3.98
N ALA A 151 10.14 21.25 -2.93
CA ALA A 151 9.73 22.63 -2.72
C ALA A 151 9.50 22.98 -1.25
N THR A 152 9.53 24.27 -0.97
CA THR A 152 9.17 24.82 0.34
C THR A 152 7.88 25.61 0.24
N TYR A 153 6.98 25.41 1.21
CA TYR A 153 5.75 26.20 1.31
C TYR A 153 6.06 27.66 1.63
N HIS A 154 5.33 28.60 1.01
CA HIS A 154 5.43 30.01 1.37
C HIS A 154 4.94 30.27 2.79
N ASP A 155 3.95 29.47 3.21
CA ASP A 155 3.37 29.48 4.55
C ASP A 155 4.17 28.58 5.49
N HIS A 156 4.95 29.20 6.39
CA HIS A 156 5.84 28.53 7.34
C HIS A 156 5.10 27.75 8.44
N TRP A 157 3.78 27.95 8.59
CA TRP A 157 2.96 27.16 9.50
C TRP A 157 2.62 25.78 8.92
N ARG A 158 2.80 25.59 7.61
CA ARG A 158 2.56 24.29 6.96
C ARG A 158 3.67 23.33 7.29
N LYS A 159 3.28 22.13 7.71
CA LYS A 159 4.20 21.02 7.94
C LYS A 159 4.95 20.69 6.65
N ALA A 160 6.28 20.79 6.71
CA ALA A 160 7.17 20.34 5.65
C ALA A 160 6.93 18.85 5.36
N GLN A 161 6.93 18.50 4.08
CA GLN A 161 6.83 17.11 3.66
C GLN A 161 8.18 16.41 3.82
N HIS A 162 8.19 15.08 3.95
CA HIS A 162 9.44 14.34 3.99
C HIS A 162 10.24 14.58 2.69
N TRP A 163 11.54 14.84 2.85
CA TRP A 163 12.45 15.21 1.76
C TRP A 163 11.97 16.40 0.92
N ASN A 164 11.10 17.25 1.48
CA ASN A 164 10.48 18.40 0.81
C ASN A 164 9.74 18.04 -0.49
N ILE A 165 9.32 16.78 -0.69
CA ILE A 165 8.53 16.39 -1.86
C ILE A 165 7.07 16.77 -1.64
N THR A 166 6.64 17.84 -2.31
CA THR A 166 5.33 18.48 -2.08
C THR A 166 4.27 18.10 -3.10
N HIS A 167 4.67 17.72 -4.32
CA HIS A 167 3.76 17.48 -5.42
C HIS A 167 4.31 16.43 -6.37
N ILE A 168 3.41 15.79 -7.12
CA ILE A 168 3.73 14.82 -8.17
C ILE A 168 2.83 15.05 -9.37
N GLU A 169 3.41 15.00 -10.57
CA GLU A 169 2.71 14.99 -11.85
C GLU A 169 3.22 13.85 -12.74
N VAL A 170 2.41 13.45 -13.73
CA VAL A 170 2.79 12.42 -14.71
C VAL A 170 3.09 13.11 -16.04
N TYR A 171 4.27 12.84 -16.59
CA TYR A 171 4.72 13.38 -17.87
C TYR A 171 3.95 12.75 -19.03
N LEU A 172 3.50 13.54 -20.00
CA LEU A 172 2.73 13.05 -21.15
C LEU A 172 3.50 13.04 -22.47
N GLY A 173 4.67 13.68 -22.51
CA GLY A 173 5.51 13.68 -23.71
C GLY A 173 6.00 15.08 -24.11
N PRO A 174 6.37 15.25 -25.38
CA PRO A 174 7.07 16.45 -25.84
C PRO A 174 6.27 17.73 -25.56
N GLY A 175 6.96 18.81 -25.21
CA GLY A 175 6.35 20.08 -24.84
C GLY A 175 6.10 20.28 -23.35
N LYS A 176 6.72 19.47 -22.47
CA LYS A 176 6.63 19.57 -21.00
C LYS A 176 5.23 19.33 -20.44
N GLN A 177 4.32 18.77 -21.23
CA GLN A 177 2.95 18.53 -20.85
C GLN A 177 2.84 17.46 -19.76
N THR A 178 1.92 17.67 -18.83
CA THR A 178 1.65 16.74 -17.73
C THR A 178 0.16 16.51 -17.53
N ILE A 179 -0.16 15.42 -16.83
CA ILE A 179 -1.46 15.23 -16.18
C ILE A 179 -1.24 15.19 -14.68
N GLY A 180 -2.09 15.91 -13.95
CA GLY A 180 -1.97 16.00 -12.50
C GLY A 180 -3.13 16.74 -11.87
N SER A 181 -3.27 16.56 -10.57
CA SER A 181 -4.24 17.28 -9.75
C SER A 181 -3.54 18.38 -8.96
N ARG A 182 -3.67 19.63 -9.43
CA ARG A 182 -3.05 20.80 -8.79
C ARG A 182 -3.91 21.35 -7.66
N TRP A 183 -3.29 22.07 -6.74
CA TRP A 183 -3.98 22.60 -5.55
C TRP A 183 -5.19 23.46 -5.91
N LYS A 184 -6.35 23.15 -5.31
CA LYS A 184 -7.65 23.82 -5.55
C LYS A 184 -8.15 23.73 -7.00
N GLN A 185 -7.64 22.81 -7.80
CA GLN A 185 -8.07 22.60 -9.17
C GLN A 185 -8.72 21.22 -9.32
N HIS A 186 -9.02 20.87 -10.55
CA HIS A 186 -9.42 19.52 -10.95
C HIS A 186 -8.23 18.81 -11.58
N VAL A 187 -8.33 17.49 -11.70
CA VAL A 187 -7.42 16.70 -12.52
C VAL A 187 -7.54 17.21 -13.96
N ALA A 188 -6.42 17.65 -14.53
CA ALA A 188 -6.40 18.24 -15.86
C ALA A 188 -5.08 17.95 -16.57
N PHE A 189 -5.07 18.20 -17.87
CA PHE A 189 -3.85 18.38 -18.64
C PHE A 189 -3.27 19.76 -18.34
N HIS A 190 -1.95 19.81 -18.19
CA HIS A 190 -1.20 21.04 -17.99
C HIS A 190 -0.16 21.17 -19.08
N ASP A 191 0.01 22.40 -19.59
CA ASP A 191 0.93 22.66 -20.69
C ASP A 191 2.40 22.52 -20.28
N THR A 192 2.72 22.75 -19.02
CA THR A 192 4.08 22.66 -18.47
C THR A 192 4.09 22.10 -17.06
N TYR A 193 5.12 21.32 -16.73
CA TYR A 193 5.41 20.88 -15.36
C TYR A 193 6.10 21.97 -14.53
N GLU A 194 6.53 23.09 -15.09
CA GLU A 194 7.36 24.10 -14.41
C GLU A 194 6.63 24.93 -13.34
N LEU A 195 5.47 24.47 -12.86
CA LEU A 195 4.71 25.13 -11.79
C LEU A 195 5.57 25.31 -10.52
N GLY A 196 5.60 26.55 -10.02
CA GLY A 196 6.29 26.96 -8.81
C GLY A 196 7.71 27.50 -9.02
N THR A 197 8.13 27.67 -10.27
CA THR A 197 9.36 28.40 -10.64
C THR A 197 9.11 29.91 -10.66
N ASP A 198 10.16 30.70 -10.87
CA ASP A 198 10.04 32.16 -10.98
C ASP A 198 9.26 32.56 -12.26
N ASP A 199 9.37 31.78 -13.34
CA ASP A 199 8.62 32.01 -14.60
C ASP A 199 7.14 31.60 -14.47
N PHE A 200 6.85 30.55 -13.69
CA PHE A 200 5.50 30.02 -13.46
C PHE A 200 5.18 29.94 -11.97
N PRO A 201 4.93 31.07 -11.28
CA PRO A 201 4.82 31.10 -9.84
C PRO A 201 3.62 30.32 -9.30
N SER A 202 3.85 29.56 -8.24
CA SER A 202 2.79 28.88 -7.47
C SER A 202 2.41 29.70 -6.24
N LYS A 203 1.11 29.73 -5.94
CA LYS A 203 0.58 30.39 -4.74
C LYS A 203 0.89 29.64 -3.45
N LEU A 204 1.30 28.37 -3.53
CA LEU A 204 1.40 27.50 -2.36
C LEU A 204 2.87 27.26 -1.93
N TRP A 205 3.79 27.15 -2.88
CA TRP A 205 5.19 26.77 -2.63
C TRP A 205 6.11 27.30 -3.72
N LYS A 206 7.42 27.36 -3.42
CA LYS A 206 8.50 27.64 -4.37
C LYS A 206 9.29 26.36 -4.65
N VAL A 207 9.44 26.01 -5.93
CA VAL A 207 10.24 24.86 -6.37
C VAL A 207 11.72 25.16 -6.15
N HIS A 208 12.45 24.17 -5.62
CA HIS A 208 13.90 24.16 -5.62
C HIS A 208 14.45 23.23 -6.70
N LYS A 209 13.81 22.06 -6.85
CA LYS A 209 14.28 21.02 -7.77
C LYS A 209 13.13 20.16 -8.28
N PHE A 210 13.22 19.78 -9.56
CA PHE A 210 12.40 18.71 -10.14
C PHE A 210 13.19 17.39 -10.10
N HIS A 211 12.53 16.33 -9.66
CA HIS A 211 13.05 14.97 -9.75
C HIS A 211 12.27 14.21 -10.80
N PHE A 212 12.92 13.98 -11.94
CA PHE A 212 12.41 13.20 -13.05
C PHE A 212 12.69 11.71 -12.80
N MET A 213 11.64 10.93 -12.61
CA MET A 213 11.72 9.55 -12.19
C MET A 213 11.05 8.64 -13.21
N SER A 214 11.75 7.60 -13.65
CA SER A 214 11.19 6.64 -14.60
C SER A 214 10.14 5.75 -13.96
N LEU A 215 9.08 5.45 -14.70
CA LEU A 215 8.08 4.45 -14.33
C LEU A 215 8.57 3.00 -14.57
N GLU A 216 9.68 2.80 -15.29
CA GLU A 216 10.17 1.46 -15.63
C GLU A 216 10.25 0.48 -14.44
N PRO A 217 10.77 0.86 -13.25
CA PRO A 217 10.84 -0.06 -12.12
C PRO A 217 9.47 -0.59 -11.66
N TRP A 218 8.40 0.19 -11.86
CA TRP A 218 7.03 -0.21 -11.55
C TRP A 218 6.49 -1.22 -12.56
N LEU A 219 6.97 -1.14 -13.80
CA LEU A 219 6.55 -1.99 -14.92
C LEU A 219 7.33 -3.31 -14.99
N GLU A 220 8.55 -3.39 -14.45
CA GLU A 220 9.44 -4.56 -14.59
C GLU A 220 8.90 -5.84 -13.96
N SER A 221 8.40 -5.77 -12.73
CA SER A 221 8.03 -6.92 -11.93
C SER A 221 6.55 -6.96 -11.57
N PHE A 222 6.04 -8.15 -11.30
CA PHE A 222 4.73 -8.37 -10.69
C PHE A 222 4.76 -8.14 -9.17
N THR A 223 5.88 -7.70 -8.62
CA THR A 223 6.03 -7.34 -7.21
C THR A 223 6.12 -5.82 -7.06
N LEU A 224 5.70 -5.33 -5.90
CA LEU A 224 5.88 -3.92 -5.54
C LEU A 224 7.37 -3.56 -5.69
N PRO A 225 7.70 -2.39 -6.27
CA PRO A 225 9.08 -1.89 -6.29
C PRO A 225 9.67 -1.82 -4.88
N GLU A 226 10.97 -2.07 -4.77
CA GLU A 226 11.68 -1.90 -3.50
C GLU A 226 11.86 -0.41 -3.20
N PHE A 227 11.90 -0.05 -1.92
CA PHE A 227 12.24 1.31 -1.53
C PHE A 227 13.69 1.62 -1.86
N THR A 228 13.91 2.84 -2.32
CA THR A 228 15.22 3.32 -2.79
C THR A 228 15.88 4.24 -1.79
N ILE A 229 15.09 4.76 -0.87
CA ILE A 229 15.53 5.58 0.26
C ILE A 229 15.48 4.69 1.49
N ALA A 230 16.63 4.45 2.13
CA ALA A 230 16.70 3.55 3.29
C ALA A 230 15.81 4.05 4.45
N GLU A 231 15.77 5.36 4.65
CA GLU A 231 14.94 6.04 5.65
C GLU A 231 13.43 5.90 5.36
N ALA A 232 13.05 5.48 4.15
CA ALA A 232 11.65 5.21 3.82
C ALA A 232 11.11 3.99 4.55
N TYR A 233 11.94 2.99 4.85
CA TYR A 233 11.50 1.77 5.55
C TYR A 233 10.99 2.07 6.95
N GLU A 234 11.61 3.02 7.65
CA GLU A 234 11.19 3.48 8.98
C GLU A 234 9.90 4.32 8.91
N LYS A 235 9.77 5.15 7.86
CA LYS A 235 8.66 6.10 7.72
C LYS A 235 7.40 5.48 7.13
N PHE A 236 7.56 4.49 6.26
CA PHE A 236 6.49 3.81 5.53
C PHE A 236 6.62 2.31 5.75
N PRO A 237 6.20 1.82 6.93
CA PRO A 237 6.20 0.38 7.17
C PRO A 237 5.39 -0.28 6.07
N VAL A 238 6.05 -1.15 5.30
CA VAL A 238 5.36 -2.01 4.34
C VAL A 238 4.40 -2.83 5.19
N MET A 239 3.09 -2.65 4.98
CA MET A 239 2.13 -3.40 5.78
C MET A 239 2.49 -4.88 5.64
N PRO A 240 2.72 -5.60 6.75
CA PRO A 240 2.88 -7.04 6.65
C PRO A 240 1.63 -7.57 5.93
N PRO A 241 1.76 -8.60 5.07
CA PRO A 241 0.60 -9.22 4.44
C PRO A 241 -0.42 -9.50 5.55
N PRO A 242 -1.72 -9.22 5.32
CA PRO A 242 -2.71 -9.13 6.37
C PRO A 242 -2.54 -10.30 7.32
N SER A 243 -1.97 -10.01 8.49
CA SER A 243 -1.95 -10.96 9.57
C SER A 243 -3.43 -11.03 9.95
N ASN A 244 -4.04 -12.20 9.82
CA ASN A 244 -5.36 -12.42 10.36
C ASN A 244 -5.25 -12.15 11.86
N HIS A 245 -5.52 -10.91 12.30
CA HIS A 245 -5.51 -10.45 13.69
C HIS A 245 -6.68 -11.04 14.50
N LYS A 246 -7.05 -12.29 14.22
CA LYS A 246 -7.77 -13.17 15.14
C LYS A 246 -6.81 -14.19 15.76
N SER A 247 -5.54 -13.83 15.92
CA SER A 247 -4.61 -14.64 16.69
C SER A 247 -4.82 -14.34 18.17
N ILE A 248 -5.37 -15.32 18.89
CA ILE A 248 -5.57 -15.32 20.35
C ILE A 248 -4.23 -15.26 21.13
N PHE A 249 -3.10 -15.30 20.42
CA PHE A 249 -1.75 -15.38 20.98
C PHE A 249 -1.04 -14.02 21.10
N PHE A 250 -1.74 -12.91 20.85
CA PHE A 250 -1.19 -11.60 21.18
C PHE A 250 -1.36 -11.37 22.68
N VAL A 251 -0.33 -11.69 23.46
CA VAL A 251 -0.25 -11.32 24.87
C VAL A 251 0.34 -9.91 24.91
N PRO A 252 -0.41 -8.87 25.33
CA PRO A 252 0.19 -7.55 25.55
C PRO A 252 1.23 -7.67 26.66
N GLU A 253 2.42 -7.11 26.44
CA GLU A 253 3.47 -7.03 27.45
C GLU A 253 2.93 -6.23 28.65
N THR A 254 2.64 -6.92 29.75
CA THR A 254 2.34 -6.29 31.03
C THR A 254 3.64 -5.68 31.56
N GLU A 255 3.62 -4.36 31.76
CA GLU A 255 4.60 -3.61 32.52
C GLU A 255 4.84 -4.30 33.86
N VAL A 256 6.11 -4.65 34.13
CA VAL A 256 6.52 -5.21 35.41
C VAL A 256 6.54 -4.06 36.41
N GLU A 257 5.49 -3.93 37.21
CA GLU A 257 5.51 -3.13 38.44
C GLU A 257 6.60 -3.70 39.36
N GLY A 258 7.62 -2.89 39.63
CA GLY A 258 8.64 -3.19 40.61
C GLY A 258 8.04 -3.15 42.01
N GLY A 259 7.79 -4.33 42.57
CA GLY A 259 7.41 -4.50 43.96
C GLY A 259 8.57 -4.15 44.90
N GLU A 260 8.29 -3.26 45.83
CA GLU A 260 9.03 -3.06 47.07
C GLU A 260 9.16 -4.38 47.84
N GLU A 261 10.38 -4.75 48.24
CA GLU A 261 10.59 -5.63 49.38
C GLU A 261 11.40 -4.87 50.43
N ASP A 262 10.65 -4.45 51.45
CA ASP A 262 11.14 -4.02 52.75
C ASP A 262 11.32 -5.30 53.59
N GLU A 263 12.54 -5.67 53.97
CA GLU A 263 12.72 -6.57 55.11
C GLU A 263 13.94 -6.21 55.97
N THR A 264 13.59 -5.95 57.23
CA THR A 264 14.41 -5.48 58.33
C THR A 264 15.28 -6.56 59.00
N SER A 265 16.44 -6.12 59.47
CA SER A 265 17.05 -6.39 60.80
C SER A 265 18.01 -7.58 61.05
N LYS A 266 19.03 -7.24 61.87
CA LYS A 266 19.99 -8.06 62.66
C LYS A 266 21.18 -8.58 61.85
N LYS A 267 22.43 -8.25 62.16
CA LYS A 267 23.12 -8.05 63.45
C LYS A 267 24.29 -7.10 63.29
#